data_AF-A0A7Y1MSB6-F1
#
_entry.id   AF-A0A7Y1MSB6-F1
#
_cell.length_a   1.000
_cell.length_b   1.000
_cell.length_c   1.000
_cell.angle_alpha   90.00
_cell.angle_beta   90.00
_cell.angle_gamma   90.00
#
_symmetry.space_group_name_H-M   'P 1'
#
loop_
_entity.id
_entity.type
_entity.pdbx_description
1 polymer ?
#
loop_
_entity_poly.entity_id
_entity_poly.type
_entity_poly.pdbx_seq_one_letter_code
_entity_poly.pdbx_strand_id
1 'polypeptide(L)'
;MPILAVSPASEKLSGAVFLSSMGYEFDPGSDHWRLSKDVSFRTDTLPARFGPELMGSFKNVLAQYAKSHSPQHTRAMYSRLKHYLDGTSEHVPLSVESFISYRSQLGEDDWMLSSIRSMLNKWSSLGYPGVPDDTLRLLKKWKIKGNRKGYAVQSMCPESGPLTDIEMDALISKLLEGYANDSVSLRDACYVMILSMTGRRSSQISALKIKDLVPENGYYWIAFPRVKQKNSGWRKSFRKLRVIEDLWLLLQRKAETVIADFQGLVGAELPAHIIKELPLFPVLNAYDPALSLHEQLAGDFLHARTNEVYESLQLFTAKNTVISERTGEALHLHPYRFRYTLGTNLAREGKGEYLIAEALDHSDTQNTGVYVKNIPDIVERIDKAVALQLAPLAQAFQGIVVASEASAKRGKDPDSRVYSPRGNVGSCGSYGFCGALAPIACYTCSHFQPWLDGPHEAVLDGLISDRDRVYVETGDLKIAAVNDRLILAVSDVVTRCNEMRIKVKNV
;
A
#
# COMPACT_ATOMS: atom_id res chain seq x y z
N MET A 1 -42.45 39.72 11.52
CA MET A 1 -41.86 39.08 12.71
C MET A 1 -40.63 38.30 12.28
N PRO A 2 -39.42 38.77 12.56
CA PRO A 2 -38.21 37.99 12.32
C PRO A 2 -38.05 36.98 13.46
N ILE A 3 -37.85 35.73 13.08
CA ILE A 3 -37.47 34.64 13.98
C ILE A 3 -36.08 34.99 14.52
N LEU A 4 -36.02 35.28 15.83
CA LEU A 4 -34.80 35.51 16.57
C LEU A 4 -33.83 34.35 16.36
N ALA A 5 -32.68 34.64 15.77
CA ALA A 5 -31.52 33.76 15.80
C ALA A 5 -31.09 33.61 17.26
N VAL A 6 -31.32 32.43 17.82
CA VAL A 6 -30.78 32.04 19.11
C VAL A 6 -29.25 31.99 18.96
N SER A 7 -28.56 32.92 19.62
CA SER A 7 -27.12 32.86 19.86
C SER A 7 -26.78 31.49 20.46
N PRO A 8 -25.76 30.76 19.97
CA PRO A 8 -25.30 29.58 20.68
C PRO A 8 -24.71 30.07 21.99
N ALA A 9 -25.44 29.85 23.08
CA ALA A 9 -24.94 30.02 24.42
C ALA A 9 -23.65 29.20 24.54
N SER A 10 -22.65 29.80 25.18
CA SER A 10 -21.39 29.15 25.53
C SER A 10 -21.67 27.94 26.43
N GLU A 11 -21.87 26.76 25.84
CA GLU A 11 -21.77 25.50 26.57
C GLU A 11 -20.30 25.36 27.00
N LYS A 12 -20.03 25.66 28.27
CA LYS A 12 -18.77 25.31 28.91
C LYS A 12 -18.63 23.79 28.87
N LEU A 13 -17.61 23.31 28.17
CA LEU A 13 -17.24 21.92 27.91
C LEU A 13 -16.81 21.09 29.14
N SER A 14 -17.22 21.43 30.37
CA SER A 14 -16.84 20.61 31.52
C SER A 14 -17.79 19.41 31.64
N GLY A 15 -17.37 18.24 31.14
CA GLY A 15 -18.02 16.95 31.39
C GLY A 15 -18.95 16.41 30.29
N ALA A 16 -18.97 17.00 29.09
CA ALA A 16 -19.78 16.49 27.97
C ALA A 16 -19.00 15.48 27.13
N VAL A 17 -19.46 14.22 27.08
CA VAL A 17 -18.90 13.19 26.18
C VAL A 17 -19.46 13.36 24.78
N PHE A 18 -18.59 13.52 23.78
CA PHE A 18 -18.96 13.62 22.37
C PHE A 18 -18.59 12.37 21.60
N LEU A 19 -19.31 12.11 20.50
CA LEU A 19 -18.96 11.06 19.55
C LEU A 19 -18.20 11.63 18.35
N SER A 20 -17.08 11.00 18.00
CA SER A 20 -16.36 11.29 16.76
C SER A 20 -17.18 10.86 15.54
N SER A 21 -16.78 11.30 14.35
CA SER A 21 -17.37 10.85 13.09
C SER A 21 -17.25 9.33 12.84
N MET A 22 -16.42 8.63 13.62
CA MET A 22 -16.24 7.17 13.60
C MET A 22 -16.91 6.48 14.79
N GLY A 23 -17.65 7.21 15.64
CA GLY A 23 -18.39 6.66 16.77
C GLY A 23 -17.56 6.44 18.03
N TYR A 24 -16.39 7.08 18.17
CA TYR A 24 -15.59 7.01 19.40
C TYR A 24 -15.98 8.12 20.35
N GLU A 25 -16.20 7.76 21.60
CA GLU A 25 -16.40 8.72 22.68
C GLU A 25 -15.09 9.48 22.97
N PHE A 26 -15.21 10.81 23.12
CA PHE A 26 -14.13 11.66 23.57
C PHE A 26 -14.69 12.85 24.36
N ASP A 27 -13.95 13.26 25.39
CA ASP A 27 -14.22 14.47 26.16
C ASP A 27 -13.41 15.63 25.56
N PRO A 28 -14.05 16.70 25.06
CA PRO A 28 -13.35 17.89 24.56
C PRO A 28 -12.48 18.58 25.61
N GLY A 29 -12.81 18.46 26.90
CA GLY A 29 -12.02 18.99 28.01
C GLY A 29 -10.72 18.20 28.24
N SER A 30 -10.73 16.90 27.94
CA SER A 30 -9.58 16.01 28.12
C SER A 30 -8.36 16.44 27.29
N ASP A 31 -7.19 16.11 27.83
CA ASP A 31 -5.90 16.30 27.17
C ASP A 31 -5.53 15.15 26.24
N HIS A 32 -6.32 14.09 26.21
CA HIS A 32 -6.13 12.96 25.30
C HIS A 32 -7.42 12.60 24.57
N TRP A 33 -7.39 12.66 23.24
CA TRP A 33 -8.53 12.32 22.40
C TRP A 33 -8.23 11.06 21.58
N ARG A 34 -9.11 10.06 21.65
CA ARG A 34 -9.14 8.91 20.74
C ARG A 34 -10.35 9.04 19.84
N LEU A 35 -10.13 9.18 18.54
CA LEU A 35 -11.17 9.49 17.55
C LEU A 35 -11.47 8.35 16.58
N SER A 36 -10.59 7.35 16.48
CA SER A 36 -10.78 6.10 15.72
C SER A 36 -9.76 5.05 16.16
N LYS A 37 -9.79 3.85 15.55
CA LYS A 37 -8.70 2.86 15.69
C LYS A 37 -7.31 3.40 15.29
N ASP A 38 -7.26 4.36 14.36
CA ASP A 38 -6.03 4.87 13.75
C ASP A 38 -5.55 6.20 14.35
N VAL A 39 -6.40 6.90 15.10
CA VAL A 39 -6.12 8.28 15.53
C VAL A 39 -6.41 8.46 17.00
N SER A 40 -5.34 8.64 17.76
CA SER A 40 -5.31 9.25 19.08
C SER A 40 -4.20 10.30 19.14
N PHE A 41 -4.40 11.36 19.93
CA PHE A 41 -3.38 12.40 20.13
C PHE A 41 -3.63 13.20 21.41
N ARG A 42 -2.57 13.84 21.90
CA ARG A 42 -2.63 14.77 23.04
C ARG A 42 -2.94 16.19 22.57
N THR A 43 -3.81 16.87 23.30
CA THR A 43 -4.28 18.24 22.99
C THR A 43 -3.63 19.32 23.87
N ASP A 44 -2.79 18.93 24.83
CA ASP A 44 -2.11 19.80 25.80
C ASP A 44 -0.63 20.08 25.44
N THR A 45 -0.23 19.75 24.21
CA THR A 45 1.16 19.90 23.76
C THR A 45 1.43 21.22 23.04
N LEU A 46 0.48 22.15 23.03
CA LEU A 46 0.68 23.48 22.47
C LEU A 46 1.50 24.37 23.43
N PRO A 47 2.28 25.34 22.91
CA PRO A 47 3.07 26.24 23.76
C PRO A 47 2.21 27.03 24.75
N ALA A 48 2.72 27.23 25.98
CA ALA A 48 1.99 27.92 27.07
C ALA A 48 1.49 29.33 26.69
N ARG A 49 2.22 30.04 25.82
CA ARG A 49 1.83 31.36 25.30
C ARG A 49 0.54 31.35 24.48
N PHE A 50 0.09 30.17 24.02
CA PHE A 50 -1.21 30.03 23.38
C PHE A 50 -2.37 30.22 24.36
N GLY A 51 -2.12 30.24 25.68
CA GLY A 51 -3.08 30.67 26.69
C GLY A 51 -4.29 29.75 26.86
N PRO A 52 -4.92 29.75 28.04
CA PRO A 52 -6.07 28.88 28.32
C PRO A 52 -7.32 29.27 27.50
N GLU A 53 -7.52 30.56 27.21
CA GLU A 53 -8.70 31.05 26.49
C GLU A 53 -8.69 30.63 25.00
N LEU A 54 -7.57 30.84 24.29
CA LEU A 54 -7.45 30.39 22.89
C LEU A 54 -7.42 28.88 22.81
N MET A 55 -6.79 28.19 23.78
CA MET A 55 -6.84 26.74 23.86
C MET A 55 -8.28 26.23 23.98
N GLY A 56 -9.09 26.80 24.87
CA GLY A 56 -10.49 26.43 25.03
C GLY A 56 -11.30 26.64 23.74
N SER A 57 -11.11 27.80 23.09
CA SER A 57 -11.74 28.10 21.80
C SER A 57 -11.27 27.15 20.69
N PHE A 58 -9.98 26.81 20.67
CA PHE A 58 -9.43 25.88 19.69
C PHE A 58 -9.93 24.45 19.89
N LYS A 59 -9.96 23.93 21.14
CA LYS A 59 -10.51 22.62 21.47
C LYS A 59 -11.99 22.54 21.06
N ASN A 60 -12.78 23.60 21.26
CA ASN A 60 -14.15 23.68 20.76
C ASN A 60 -14.25 23.54 19.23
N VAL A 61 -13.41 24.27 18.49
CA VAL A 61 -13.34 24.17 17.02
C VAL A 61 -12.92 22.77 16.57
N LEU A 62 -11.91 22.18 17.22
CA LEU A 62 -11.46 20.82 16.93
C LEU A 62 -12.53 19.78 17.24
N ALA A 63 -13.34 19.96 18.28
CA ALA A 63 -14.46 19.08 18.58
C ALA A 63 -15.49 19.07 17.43
N GLN A 64 -15.75 20.22 16.81
CA GLN A 64 -16.59 20.29 15.60
C GLN A 64 -15.97 19.51 14.43
N TYR A 65 -14.65 19.62 14.23
CA TYR A 65 -13.94 18.80 13.23
C TYR A 65 -14.02 17.30 13.56
N ALA A 66 -13.82 16.90 14.82
CA ALA A 66 -13.90 15.51 15.26
C ALA A 66 -15.28 14.88 14.97
N LYS A 67 -16.36 15.64 15.12
CA LYS A 67 -17.74 15.21 14.85
C LYS A 67 -18.09 15.12 13.37
N SER A 68 -17.54 16.03 12.55
CA SER A 68 -18.00 16.24 11.16
C SER A 68 -17.00 15.84 10.07
N HIS A 69 -15.72 15.71 10.41
CA HIS A 69 -14.63 15.38 9.48
C HIS A 69 -13.93 14.10 9.91
N SER A 70 -13.05 13.58 9.05
CA SER A 70 -12.28 12.38 9.40
C SER A 70 -11.35 12.65 10.59
N PRO A 71 -11.12 11.66 11.47
CA PRO A 71 -10.19 11.76 12.59
C PRO A 71 -8.79 12.27 12.19
N GLN A 72 -8.27 11.80 11.05
CA GLN A 72 -6.97 12.24 10.53
C GLN A 72 -6.97 13.72 10.14
N HIS A 73 -8.09 14.25 9.63
CA HIS A 73 -8.22 15.67 9.31
C HIS A 73 -8.20 16.51 10.58
N THR A 74 -8.92 16.09 11.62
CA THR A 74 -8.91 16.74 12.95
C THR A 74 -7.51 16.77 13.55
N ARG A 75 -6.81 15.62 13.58
CA ARG A 75 -5.41 15.57 14.03
C ARG A 75 -4.51 16.50 13.21
N ALA A 76 -4.70 16.53 11.88
CA ALA A 76 -3.92 17.39 11.01
C ALA A 76 -4.18 18.89 11.25
N MET A 77 -5.39 19.30 11.65
CA MET A 77 -5.65 20.67 12.10
C MET A 77 -4.84 21.01 13.35
N TYR A 78 -4.85 20.12 14.35
CA TYR A 78 -4.05 20.26 15.56
C TYR A 78 -2.55 20.36 15.26
N SER A 79 -2.00 19.39 14.52
CA SER A 79 -0.57 19.34 14.20
C SER A 79 -0.10 20.56 13.40
N ARG A 80 -0.94 21.09 12.50
CA ARG A 80 -0.60 22.29 11.73
C ARG A 80 -0.60 23.55 12.58
N LEU A 81 -1.57 23.70 13.48
CA LEU A 81 -1.55 24.83 14.42
C LEU A 81 -0.33 24.73 15.34
N LYS A 82 -0.03 23.54 15.86
CA LYS A 82 1.16 23.30 16.67
C LYS A 82 2.43 23.71 15.93
N HIS A 83 2.62 23.23 14.70
CA HIS A 83 3.78 23.57 13.88
C HIS A 83 3.90 25.08 13.66
N TYR A 84 2.78 25.76 13.38
CA TYR A 84 2.75 27.22 13.26
C TYR A 84 3.17 27.90 14.57
N LEU A 85 2.63 27.46 15.71
CA LEU A 85 2.99 28.00 17.03
C LEU A 85 4.44 27.70 17.39
N ASP A 86 4.99 26.55 17.04
CA ASP A 86 6.39 26.25 17.34
C ASP A 86 7.34 27.12 16.49
N GLY A 87 7.03 27.34 15.22
CA GLY A 87 7.84 28.18 14.32
C GLY A 87 7.71 29.69 14.53
N THR A 88 6.77 30.15 15.35
CA THR A 88 6.50 31.59 15.61
C THR A 88 6.61 31.94 17.08
N SER A 89 7.59 31.34 17.78
CA SER A 89 7.80 31.49 19.22
C SER A 89 7.92 32.94 19.70
N GLU A 90 8.52 33.81 18.88
CA GLU A 90 8.76 35.23 19.20
C GLU A 90 7.56 36.15 18.90
N HIS A 91 6.51 35.62 18.28
CA HIS A 91 5.34 36.41 17.90
C HIS A 91 4.11 36.07 18.74
N VAL A 92 3.24 37.08 18.89
CA VAL A 92 1.90 36.89 19.45
C VAL A 92 1.13 35.88 18.59
N PRO A 93 0.58 34.81 19.18
CA PRO A 93 -0.21 33.83 18.44
C PRO A 93 -1.33 34.47 17.64
N LEU A 94 -1.52 33.97 16.42
CA LEU A 94 -2.56 34.35 15.46
C LEU A 94 -2.49 35.81 14.96
N SER A 95 -1.40 36.54 15.20
CA SER A 95 -1.20 37.91 14.70
C SER A 95 -0.82 37.98 13.22
N VAL A 96 -0.95 39.15 12.61
CA VAL A 96 -0.50 39.41 11.22
C VAL A 96 1.00 39.12 11.07
N GLU A 97 1.81 39.62 11.99
CA GLU A 97 3.26 39.48 12.01
C GLU A 97 3.67 38.01 12.11
N SER A 98 3.01 37.26 13.01
CA SER A 98 3.28 35.83 13.18
C SER A 98 3.04 35.03 11.90
N PHE A 99 1.99 35.35 11.14
CA PHE A 99 1.69 34.66 9.89
C PHE A 99 2.65 35.05 8.77
N ILE A 100 3.05 36.33 8.68
CA ILE A 100 4.08 36.76 7.72
C ILE A 100 5.40 36.03 7.99
N SER A 101 5.82 35.99 9.26
CA SER A 101 7.00 35.27 9.70
C SER A 101 6.91 33.79 9.36
N TYR A 102 5.80 33.13 9.73
CA TYR A 102 5.58 31.72 9.43
C TYR A 102 5.63 31.40 7.94
N ARG A 103 4.97 32.22 7.10
CA ARG A 103 4.97 32.02 5.65
C ARG A 103 6.38 32.11 5.06
N SER A 104 7.21 33.02 5.57
CA SER A 104 8.58 33.17 5.10
C SER A 104 9.44 31.93 5.39
N GLN A 105 9.13 31.20 6.47
CA GLN A 105 9.81 29.96 6.85
C GLN A 105 9.37 28.73 6.04
N LEU A 106 8.16 28.74 5.46
CA LEU A 106 7.59 27.57 4.79
C LEU A 106 8.21 27.27 3.42
N GLY A 107 8.75 28.26 2.71
CA GLY A 107 9.33 28.05 1.37
C GLY A 107 8.36 27.35 0.40
N GLU A 108 8.69 26.12 -0.02
CA GLU A 108 7.87 25.31 -0.93
C GLU A 108 6.61 24.71 -0.26
N ASP A 109 6.57 24.66 1.07
CA ASP A 109 5.46 24.12 1.87
C ASP A 109 4.34 25.13 2.15
N ASP A 110 4.26 26.21 1.35
CA ASP A 110 3.24 27.25 1.42
C ASP A 110 1.80 26.68 1.47
N TRP A 111 1.58 25.50 0.88
CA TRP A 111 0.30 24.78 0.88
C TRP A 111 -0.26 24.50 2.29
N MET A 112 0.59 24.41 3.32
CA MET A 112 0.16 24.21 4.71
C MET A 112 -0.75 25.34 5.22
N LEU A 113 -0.49 26.59 4.77
CA LEU A 113 -1.30 27.75 5.11
C LEU A 113 -2.74 27.63 4.64
N SER A 114 -3.00 26.88 3.56
CA SER A 114 -4.38 26.71 3.07
C SER A 114 -5.25 25.99 4.09
N SER A 115 -4.68 25.04 4.83
CA SER A 115 -5.39 24.31 5.88
C SER A 115 -5.63 25.18 7.10
N ILE A 116 -4.60 25.91 7.56
CA ILE A 116 -4.72 26.83 8.70
C ILE A 116 -5.74 27.93 8.39
N ARG A 117 -5.69 28.52 7.19
CA ARG A 117 -6.68 29.51 6.73
C ARG A 117 -8.11 28.98 6.79
N SER A 118 -8.34 27.76 6.28
CA SER A 118 -9.67 27.13 6.35
C SER A 118 -10.14 26.94 7.79
N MET A 119 -9.23 26.53 8.67
CA MET A 119 -9.50 26.32 10.09
C MET A 119 -9.84 27.62 10.82
N LEU A 120 -9.07 28.70 10.59
CA LEU A 120 -9.33 30.01 11.21
C LEU A 120 -10.62 30.65 10.71
N ASN A 121 -10.94 30.52 9.42
CA ASN A 121 -12.25 30.93 8.90
C ASN A 121 -13.39 30.17 9.59
N LYS A 122 -13.22 28.85 9.78
CA LYS A 122 -14.21 28.04 10.50
C LYS A 122 -14.33 28.48 11.96
N TRP A 123 -13.21 28.72 12.64
CA TRP A 123 -13.16 29.22 14.01
C TRP A 123 -13.98 30.50 14.15
N SER A 124 -13.69 31.51 13.33
CA SER A 124 -14.43 32.78 13.33
C SER A 124 -15.91 32.59 12.99
N SER A 125 -16.25 31.75 12.00
CA SER A 125 -17.65 31.48 11.64
C SER A 125 -18.47 30.78 12.73
N LEU A 126 -17.81 30.09 13.67
CA LEU A 126 -18.44 29.45 14.81
C LEU A 126 -18.65 30.43 15.98
N GLY A 127 -18.15 31.67 15.87
CA GLY A 127 -18.30 32.71 16.89
C GLY A 127 -17.37 32.57 18.10
N TYR A 128 -16.38 31.67 18.05
CA TYR A 128 -15.41 31.54 19.14
C TYR A 128 -14.38 32.68 19.10
N PRO A 129 -14.03 33.26 20.27
CA PRO A 129 -13.04 34.34 20.33
C PRO A 129 -11.64 33.84 19.99
N GLY A 130 -10.73 34.78 19.66
CA GLY A 130 -9.30 34.50 19.57
C GLY A 130 -8.64 34.64 18.20
N VAL A 131 -9.40 34.76 17.12
CA VAL A 131 -8.85 34.99 15.77
C VAL A 131 -9.01 36.46 15.38
N PRO A 132 -7.91 37.24 15.20
CA PRO A 132 -8.01 38.64 14.78
C PRO A 132 -8.55 38.81 13.36
N ASP A 133 -9.41 39.81 13.15
CA ASP A 133 -9.99 40.11 11.84
C ASP A 133 -8.95 40.50 10.78
N ASP A 134 -7.92 41.24 11.17
CA ASP A 134 -6.83 41.62 10.28
C ASP A 134 -6.04 40.41 9.78
N THR A 135 -5.87 39.39 10.63
CA THR A 135 -5.25 38.12 10.24
C THR A 135 -6.09 37.39 9.19
N LEU A 136 -7.42 37.32 9.38
CA LEU A 136 -8.32 36.72 8.38
C LEU A 136 -8.29 37.47 7.05
N ARG A 137 -8.29 38.82 7.11
CA ARG A 137 -8.16 39.68 5.92
C ARG A 137 -6.84 39.43 5.17
N LEU A 138 -5.73 39.30 5.88
CA LEU A 138 -4.42 38.96 5.30
C LEU A 138 -4.45 37.59 4.60
N LEU A 139 -4.85 36.54 5.31
CA LEU A 139 -4.84 35.17 4.78
C LEU A 139 -5.76 35.01 3.56
N LYS A 140 -6.85 35.77 3.49
CA LYS A 140 -7.74 35.80 2.33
C LYS A 140 -7.09 36.42 1.08
N LYS A 141 -6.20 37.40 1.25
CA LYS A 141 -5.46 38.04 0.14
C LYS A 141 -4.32 37.16 -0.41
N TRP A 142 -3.85 36.18 0.36
CA TRP A 142 -2.75 35.32 -0.08
C TRP A 142 -3.18 34.28 -1.12
N LYS A 143 -2.49 34.31 -2.27
CA LYS A 143 -2.44 33.19 -3.21
C LYS A 143 -1.48 32.14 -2.66
N ILE A 144 -2.01 30.98 -2.31
CA ILE A 144 -1.27 29.87 -1.69
C ILE A 144 -1.04 28.79 -2.75
N LYS A 145 0.20 28.31 -2.88
CA LYS A 145 0.53 27.22 -3.82
C LYS A 145 -0.08 25.90 -3.33
N GLY A 146 -0.51 25.05 -4.26
CA GLY A 146 -0.93 23.69 -3.95
C GLY A 146 0.27 22.78 -3.71
N ASN A 147 0.08 21.71 -2.94
CA ASN A 147 1.11 20.68 -2.77
C ASN A 147 1.43 20.01 -4.13
N ARG A 148 2.71 19.73 -4.40
CA ARG A 148 3.17 19.03 -5.60
C ARG A 148 2.62 17.59 -5.59
N LYS A 149 2.02 17.16 -6.69
CA LYS A 149 1.41 15.83 -6.82
C LYS A 149 2.04 15.06 -7.98
N GLY A 150 2.14 13.75 -7.83
CA GLY A 150 2.44 12.84 -8.95
C GLY A 150 3.90 12.74 -9.37
N TYR A 151 4.83 13.46 -8.74
CA TYR A 151 6.25 13.46 -9.13
C TYR A 151 6.86 12.05 -9.17
N ALA A 152 6.70 11.29 -8.09
CA ALA A 152 7.23 9.92 -8.00
C ALA A 152 6.71 8.98 -9.10
N VAL A 153 5.47 9.18 -9.54
CA VAL A 153 4.86 8.41 -10.64
C VAL A 153 5.45 8.87 -11.98
N GLN A 154 5.45 10.19 -12.22
CA GLN A 154 5.93 10.77 -13.47
C GLN A 154 7.42 10.52 -13.72
N SER A 155 8.22 10.42 -12.66
CA SER A 155 9.65 10.16 -12.74
C SER A 155 9.99 8.66 -12.66
N MET A 156 9.00 7.77 -12.59
CA MET A 156 9.20 6.32 -12.37
C MET A 156 10.17 6.01 -11.21
N CYS A 157 10.09 6.80 -10.12
CA CYS A 157 11.07 6.78 -9.04
C CYS A 157 11.23 5.36 -8.46
N PRO A 158 12.46 4.83 -8.32
CA PRO A 158 12.68 3.46 -7.86
C PRO A 158 12.25 3.17 -6.43
N GLU A 159 12.18 4.20 -5.59
CA GLU A 159 11.86 4.05 -4.16
C GLU A 159 10.41 4.37 -3.84
N SER A 160 9.79 5.33 -4.53
CA SER A 160 8.48 5.88 -4.18
C SER A 160 7.45 5.86 -5.32
N GLY A 161 7.90 5.54 -6.54
CA GLY A 161 7.08 5.42 -7.73
C GLY A 161 6.44 4.03 -7.90
N PRO A 162 5.85 3.75 -9.08
CA PRO A 162 5.34 2.41 -9.39
C PRO A 162 6.45 1.35 -9.35
N LEU A 163 6.03 0.11 -9.13
CA LEU A 163 6.87 -1.07 -9.28
C LEU A 163 6.99 -1.45 -10.76
N THR A 164 8.13 -1.99 -11.16
CA THR A 164 8.27 -2.64 -12.48
C THR A 164 7.65 -4.03 -12.47
N ASP A 165 7.46 -4.61 -13.66
CA ASP A 165 6.96 -5.99 -13.75
C ASP A 165 7.97 -6.98 -13.14
N ILE A 166 9.28 -6.72 -13.29
CA ILE A 166 10.36 -7.53 -12.67
C ILE A 166 10.32 -7.44 -11.13
N GLU A 167 10.16 -6.25 -10.55
CA GLU A 167 10.01 -6.08 -9.10
C GLU A 167 8.75 -6.77 -8.57
N MET A 168 7.63 -6.67 -9.30
CA MET A 168 6.37 -7.33 -8.96
C MET A 168 6.53 -8.86 -8.98
N ASP A 169 7.15 -9.41 -10.02
CA ASP A 169 7.37 -10.85 -10.14
C ASP A 169 8.32 -11.37 -9.05
N ALA A 170 9.40 -10.63 -8.76
CA ALA A 170 10.33 -10.95 -7.68
C ALA A 170 9.61 -10.94 -6.31
N LEU A 171 8.77 -9.94 -6.07
CA LEU A 171 7.94 -9.84 -4.87
C LEU A 171 7.00 -11.04 -4.72
N ILE A 172 6.21 -11.38 -5.75
CA ILE A 172 5.27 -12.51 -5.68
C ILE A 172 6.01 -13.84 -5.52
N SER A 173 7.13 -14.02 -6.23
CA SER A 173 7.95 -15.23 -6.09
C SER A 173 8.46 -15.41 -4.66
N LYS A 174 9.02 -14.35 -4.06
CA LYS A 174 9.49 -14.37 -2.67
C LYS A 174 8.35 -14.53 -1.67
N LEU A 175 7.18 -14.00 -1.97
CA LEU A 175 6.00 -14.21 -1.13
C LEU A 175 5.58 -15.68 -1.09
N LEU A 176 5.49 -16.33 -2.26
CA LEU A 176 5.09 -17.73 -2.34
C LEU A 176 6.12 -18.64 -1.66
N GLU A 177 7.42 -18.38 -1.87
CA GLU A 177 8.50 -19.09 -1.17
C GLU A 177 8.39 -18.91 0.35
N GLY A 178 8.24 -17.65 0.80
CA GLY A 178 8.14 -17.31 2.21
C GLY A 178 6.88 -17.86 2.88
N TYR A 179 5.78 -17.97 2.15
CA TYR A 179 4.55 -18.58 2.66
C TYR A 179 4.66 -20.10 2.72
N ALA A 180 5.30 -20.74 1.73
CA ALA A 180 5.49 -22.19 1.69
C ALA A 180 6.47 -22.71 2.76
N ASN A 181 7.38 -21.88 3.24
CA ASN A 181 8.37 -22.23 4.28
C ASN A 181 8.03 -21.66 5.67
N ASP A 182 6.79 -21.19 5.87
CA ASP A 182 6.28 -20.61 7.12
C ASP A 182 7.03 -19.35 7.63
N SER A 183 7.89 -18.72 6.81
CA SER A 183 8.55 -17.45 7.18
C SER A 183 7.64 -16.23 7.02
N VAL A 184 6.56 -16.35 6.24
CA VAL A 184 5.53 -15.33 6.03
C VAL A 184 4.19 -15.84 6.57
N SER A 185 3.57 -15.07 7.44
CA SER A 185 2.28 -15.43 8.02
C SER A 185 1.14 -15.34 6.99
N LEU A 186 0.05 -16.09 7.21
CA LEU A 186 -1.17 -15.99 6.39
C LEU A 186 -1.70 -14.55 6.30
N ARG A 187 -1.63 -13.78 7.40
CA ARG A 187 -2.05 -12.37 7.42
C ARG A 187 -1.20 -11.53 6.47
N ASP A 188 0.12 -11.67 6.56
CA ASP A 188 1.04 -10.86 5.76
C ASP A 188 0.95 -11.25 4.28
N ALA A 189 0.80 -12.54 3.97
CA ALA A 189 0.52 -13.01 2.62
C ALA A 189 -0.77 -12.42 2.04
N CYS A 190 -1.85 -12.38 2.82
CA CYS A 190 -3.09 -11.73 2.41
C CYS A 190 -2.87 -10.24 2.07
N TYR A 191 -2.13 -9.50 2.91
CA TYR A 191 -1.86 -8.08 2.68
C TYR A 191 -1.02 -7.83 1.43
N VAL A 192 0.04 -8.60 1.21
CA VAL A 192 0.88 -8.46 0.01
C VAL A 192 0.08 -8.81 -1.25
N MET A 193 -0.66 -9.93 -1.25
CA MET A 193 -1.44 -10.36 -2.41
C MET A 193 -2.57 -9.40 -2.77
N ILE A 194 -3.35 -8.97 -1.77
CA ILE A 194 -4.48 -8.07 -2.04
C ILE A 194 -4.01 -6.71 -2.53
N LEU A 195 -2.88 -6.18 -2.04
CA LEU A 195 -2.27 -4.96 -2.56
C LEU A 195 -1.79 -5.15 -4.00
N SER A 196 -1.03 -6.22 -4.25
CA SER A 196 -0.43 -6.53 -5.54
C SER A 196 -1.47 -6.63 -6.66
N MET A 197 -2.61 -7.26 -6.38
CA MET A 197 -3.63 -7.50 -7.40
C MET A 197 -4.66 -6.37 -7.55
N THR A 198 -4.89 -5.58 -6.49
CA THR A 198 -6.03 -4.65 -6.49
C THR A 198 -5.65 -3.17 -6.41
N GLY A 199 -4.42 -2.84 -5.98
CA GLY A 199 -3.99 -1.45 -5.79
C GLY A 199 -4.87 -0.64 -4.81
N ARG A 200 -5.67 -1.31 -3.97
CA ARG A 200 -6.59 -0.68 -3.02
C ARG A 200 -5.83 -0.06 -1.87
N ARG A 201 -6.39 1.01 -1.29
CA ARG A 201 -5.75 1.69 -0.16
C ARG A 201 -5.77 0.80 1.07
N SER A 202 -4.75 0.90 1.92
CA SER A 202 -4.68 0.17 3.20
C SER A 202 -5.94 0.35 4.04
N SER A 203 -6.55 1.54 4.05
CA SER A 203 -7.79 1.81 4.80
C SER A 203 -9.03 1.13 4.21
N GLN A 204 -9.00 0.72 2.94
CA GLN A 204 -10.07 -0.07 2.32
C GLN A 204 -9.88 -1.56 2.66
N ILE A 205 -8.63 -2.03 2.65
CA ILE A 205 -8.27 -3.40 2.98
C ILE A 205 -8.53 -3.69 4.47
N SER A 206 -8.05 -2.84 5.37
CA SER A 206 -8.24 -2.99 6.83
C SER A 206 -9.69 -2.79 7.28
N ALA A 207 -10.58 -2.36 6.38
CA ALA A 207 -12.00 -2.16 6.64
C ALA A 207 -12.87 -3.31 6.11
N LEU A 208 -12.28 -4.34 5.50
CA LEU A 208 -13.01 -5.51 5.01
C LEU A 208 -13.57 -6.33 6.17
N LYS A 209 -14.78 -6.86 5.95
CA LYS A 209 -15.43 -7.90 6.76
C LYS A 209 -15.58 -9.18 5.93
N ILE A 210 -15.84 -10.29 6.59
CA ILE A 210 -16.03 -11.59 5.93
C ILE A 210 -17.14 -11.51 4.84
N LYS A 211 -18.24 -10.81 5.10
CA LYS A 211 -19.33 -10.61 4.12
C LYS A 211 -18.92 -9.90 2.82
N ASP A 212 -17.77 -9.22 2.82
CA ASP A 212 -17.29 -8.50 1.64
C ASP A 212 -16.64 -9.43 0.62
N LEU A 213 -16.38 -10.69 1.01
CA LEU A 213 -16.01 -11.76 0.10
C LEU A 213 -17.30 -12.31 -0.52
N VAL A 214 -17.54 -12.04 -1.81
CA VAL A 214 -18.77 -12.40 -2.54
C VAL A 214 -18.48 -13.36 -3.70
N PRO A 215 -18.82 -14.66 -3.60
CA PRO A 215 -18.85 -15.54 -4.75
C PRO A 215 -20.15 -15.30 -5.54
N GLU A 216 -20.07 -15.02 -6.83
CA GLU A 216 -21.22 -14.68 -7.67
C GLU A 216 -21.00 -15.15 -9.11
N ASN A 217 -21.93 -15.95 -9.64
CA ASN A 217 -21.94 -16.44 -11.03
C ASN A 217 -20.65 -17.16 -11.46
N GLY A 218 -20.06 -17.98 -10.58
CA GLY A 218 -18.80 -18.67 -10.86
C GLY A 218 -17.56 -17.77 -10.85
N TYR A 219 -17.71 -16.51 -10.45
CA TYR A 219 -16.61 -15.55 -10.28
C TYR A 219 -16.46 -15.14 -8.81
N TYR A 220 -15.25 -14.72 -8.46
CA TYR A 220 -14.90 -14.26 -7.12
C TYR A 220 -14.81 -12.74 -7.08
N TRP A 221 -15.51 -12.12 -6.12
CA TRP A 221 -15.57 -10.67 -5.98
C TRP A 221 -15.24 -10.23 -4.56
N ILE A 222 -14.59 -9.08 -4.45
CA ILE A 222 -14.40 -8.39 -3.18
C ILE A 222 -15.14 -7.06 -3.23
N ALA A 223 -16.05 -6.84 -2.29
CA ALA A 223 -16.76 -5.57 -2.09
C ALA A 223 -15.92 -4.64 -1.21
N PHE A 224 -15.10 -3.78 -1.81
CA PHE A 224 -14.27 -2.84 -1.04
C PHE A 224 -15.12 -1.66 -0.54
N PRO A 225 -15.08 -1.32 0.76
CA PRO A 225 -15.67 -0.08 1.23
C PRO A 225 -14.94 1.11 0.61
N ARG A 226 -15.69 2.09 0.10
CA ARG A 226 -15.13 3.32 -0.45
C ARG A 226 -14.74 4.25 0.69
N VAL A 227 -13.59 4.88 0.54
CA VAL A 227 -13.04 5.84 1.51
C VAL A 227 -12.83 7.19 0.84
N LYS A 228 -12.65 8.24 1.66
CA LYS A 228 -12.39 9.63 1.20
C LYS A 228 -13.50 10.20 0.29
N GLN A 229 -14.71 9.65 0.33
CA GLN A 229 -15.87 10.28 -0.30
C GLN A 229 -16.36 11.40 0.62
N LYS A 230 -16.87 12.50 0.05
CA LYS A 230 -17.48 13.57 0.86
C LYS A 230 -18.72 13.03 1.55
N ASN A 231 -18.86 13.31 2.85
CA ASN A 231 -20.01 12.92 3.68
C ASN A 231 -20.34 11.41 3.72
N SER A 232 -19.40 10.53 3.35
CA SER A 232 -19.59 9.09 3.53
C SER A 232 -19.17 8.69 4.95
N GLY A 233 -20.13 8.28 5.77
CA GLY A 233 -19.82 7.61 7.04
C GLY A 233 -19.16 6.25 6.85
N TRP A 234 -18.77 5.62 7.96
CA TRP A 234 -18.17 4.30 8.00
C TRP A 234 -18.95 3.29 7.14
N ARG A 235 -18.26 2.69 6.16
CA ARG A 235 -18.77 1.63 5.28
C ARG A 235 -20.16 1.89 4.66
N LYS A 236 -20.48 3.13 4.31
CA LYS A 236 -21.78 3.49 3.68
C LYS A 236 -21.85 3.25 2.16
N SER A 237 -20.71 3.02 1.50
CA SER A 237 -20.67 2.76 0.05
C SER A 237 -19.54 1.80 -0.31
N PHE A 238 -19.73 1.04 -1.38
CA PHE A 238 -18.83 -0.04 -1.78
C PHE A 238 -18.53 0.01 -3.28
N ARG A 239 -17.41 -0.61 -3.66
CA ARG A 239 -17.08 -0.94 -5.05
C ARG A 239 -16.67 -2.40 -5.12
N LYS A 240 -17.41 -3.18 -5.91
CA LYS A 240 -17.06 -4.58 -6.21
C LYS A 240 -15.89 -4.62 -7.18
N LEU A 241 -14.95 -5.52 -6.95
CA LEU A 241 -13.84 -5.82 -7.84
C LEU A 241 -13.75 -7.33 -8.03
N ARG A 242 -13.70 -7.79 -9.28
CA ARG A 242 -13.45 -9.20 -9.59
C ARG A 242 -12.00 -9.53 -9.28
N VAL A 243 -11.77 -10.66 -8.62
CA VAL A 243 -10.43 -11.17 -8.30
C VAL A 243 -10.26 -12.58 -8.86
N ILE A 244 -9.01 -13.00 -8.98
CA ILE A 244 -8.68 -14.37 -9.35
C ILE A 244 -8.90 -15.32 -8.17
N GLU A 245 -9.02 -16.61 -8.47
CA GLU A 245 -9.28 -17.67 -7.50
C GLU A 245 -8.20 -17.74 -6.40
N ASP A 246 -6.91 -17.60 -6.75
CA ASP A 246 -5.82 -17.70 -5.78
C ASP A 246 -5.95 -16.70 -4.62
N LEU A 247 -6.21 -15.42 -4.94
CA LEU A 247 -6.43 -14.39 -3.93
C LEU A 247 -7.70 -14.67 -3.13
N TRP A 248 -8.75 -15.14 -3.81
CA TRP A 248 -9.99 -15.50 -3.16
C TRP A 248 -9.81 -16.60 -2.12
N LEU A 249 -9.20 -17.72 -2.49
CA LEU A 249 -8.94 -18.86 -1.62
C LEU A 249 -8.05 -18.46 -0.43
N LEU A 250 -7.03 -17.62 -0.67
CA LEU A 250 -6.17 -17.11 0.40
C LEU A 250 -6.97 -16.28 1.43
N LEU A 251 -7.87 -15.41 0.97
CA LEU A 251 -8.72 -14.60 1.86
C LEU A 251 -9.82 -15.42 2.53
N GLN A 252 -10.34 -16.46 1.88
CA GLN A 252 -11.27 -17.42 2.51
C GLN A 252 -10.61 -18.16 3.66
N ARG A 253 -9.39 -18.68 3.47
CA ARG A 253 -8.61 -19.30 4.55
C ARG A 253 -8.38 -18.34 5.71
N LYS A 254 -8.17 -17.04 5.43
CA LYS A 254 -8.08 -16.02 6.47
C LYS A 254 -9.40 -15.83 7.20
N ALA A 255 -10.53 -15.79 6.49
CA ALA A 255 -11.86 -15.70 7.08
C ALA A 255 -12.16 -16.90 8.01
N GLU A 256 -11.82 -18.12 7.61
CA GLU A 256 -11.95 -19.33 8.43
C GLU A 256 -11.15 -19.22 9.73
N THR A 257 -9.90 -18.76 9.64
CA THR A 257 -9.05 -18.54 10.83
C THR A 257 -9.69 -17.52 11.77
N VAL A 258 -10.21 -16.41 11.25
CA VAL A 258 -10.89 -15.38 12.04
C VAL A 258 -12.13 -15.93 12.74
N ILE A 259 -12.92 -16.76 12.06
CA ILE A 259 -14.12 -17.37 12.66
C ILE A 259 -13.70 -18.25 13.85
N ALA A 260 -12.70 -19.10 13.66
CA ALA A 260 -12.18 -19.96 14.72
C ALA A 260 -11.63 -19.15 15.91
N ASP A 261 -10.87 -18.09 15.64
CA ASP A 261 -10.31 -17.20 16.67
C ASP A 261 -11.42 -16.57 17.54
N PHE A 262 -12.47 -16.02 16.91
CA PHE A 262 -13.58 -15.41 17.65
C PHE A 262 -14.46 -16.45 18.36
N GLN A 263 -14.69 -17.62 17.78
CA GLN A 263 -15.41 -18.71 18.47
C GLN A 263 -14.64 -19.17 19.71
N GLY A 264 -13.31 -19.24 19.64
CA GLY A 264 -12.45 -19.52 20.79
C GLY A 264 -12.50 -18.45 21.88
N LEU A 265 -12.49 -17.17 21.49
CA LEU A 265 -12.61 -16.04 22.43
C LEU A 265 -13.98 -15.96 23.12
N VAL A 266 -15.05 -16.23 22.39
CA VAL A 266 -16.42 -16.21 22.91
C VAL A 266 -16.74 -17.50 23.68
N GLY A 267 -16.07 -18.62 23.36
CA GLY A 267 -16.33 -19.93 23.93
C GLY A 267 -17.61 -20.60 23.41
N ALA A 268 -18.11 -20.17 22.25
CA ALA A 268 -19.34 -20.68 21.64
C ALA A 268 -19.33 -20.52 20.11
N GLU A 269 -20.20 -21.26 19.44
CA GLU A 269 -20.45 -21.05 18.01
C GLU A 269 -21.10 -19.68 17.76
N LEU A 270 -20.69 -19.03 16.67
CA LEU A 270 -21.20 -17.71 16.30
C LEU A 270 -22.34 -17.85 15.29
N PRO A 271 -23.45 -17.11 15.47
CA PRO A 271 -24.51 -17.05 14.47
C PRO A 271 -23.99 -16.54 13.12
N ALA A 272 -24.53 -17.06 12.01
CA ALA A 272 -24.09 -16.71 10.66
C ALA A 272 -24.13 -15.20 10.34
N HIS A 273 -25.09 -14.47 10.92
CA HIS A 273 -25.18 -13.02 10.75
C HIS A 273 -24.07 -12.25 11.50
N ILE A 274 -23.56 -12.79 12.62
CA ILE A 274 -22.40 -12.24 13.34
C ILE A 274 -21.11 -12.57 12.59
N ILE A 275 -20.95 -13.80 12.11
CA ILE A 275 -19.79 -14.23 11.30
C ILE A 275 -19.57 -13.28 10.12
N LYS A 276 -20.65 -12.96 9.40
CA LYS A 276 -20.63 -12.01 8.27
C LYS A 276 -20.10 -10.63 8.66
N GLU A 277 -20.32 -10.21 9.90
CA GLU A 277 -19.90 -8.90 10.39
C GLU A 277 -18.49 -8.86 10.98
N LEU A 278 -17.80 -10.01 11.12
CA LEU A 278 -16.43 -10.07 11.62
C LEU A 278 -15.45 -9.37 10.65
N PRO A 279 -14.49 -8.57 11.16
CA PRO A 279 -13.41 -8.00 10.35
C PRO A 279 -12.59 -9.13 9.72
N LEU A 280 -12.26 -9.02 8.43
CA LEU A 280 -11.36 -9.98 7.78
C LEU A 280 -9.94 -9.92 8.37
N PHE A 281 -9.57 -8.75 8.89
CA PHE A 281 -8.33 -8.51 9.61
C PHE A 281 -8.67 -7.92 10.98
N PRO A 282 -8.82 -8.74 12.03
CA PRO A 282 -9.23 -8.28 13.34
C PRO A 282 -8.05 -7.96 14.28
N VAL A 283 -8.35 -7.19 15.33
CA VAL A 283 -7.48 -6.95 16.49
C VAL A 283 -8.11 -7.68 17.69
N LEU A 284 -7.75 -8.95 17.85
CA LEU A 284 -8.40 -9.85 18.80
C LEU A 284 -8.26 -9.39 20.27
N ASN A 285 -7.13 -8.78 20.63
CA ASN A 285 -6.90 -8.26 21.98
C ASN A 285 -7.69 -6.97 22.30
N ALA A 286 -8.40 -6.39 21.32
CA ALA A 286 -9.33 -5.29 21.55
C ALA A 286 -10.75 -5.76 21.88
N TYR A 287 -11.01 -7.07 21.81
CA TYR A 287 -12.29 -7.65 22.22
C TYR A 287 -12.49 -7.50 23.73
N ASP A 288 -13.61 -6.91 24.11
CA ASP A 288 -14.05 -6.81 25.49
C ASP A 288 -15.18 -7.81 25.75
N PRO A 289 -14.99 -8.85 26.57
CA PRO A 289 -16.04 -9.81 26.89
C PRO A 289 -17.19 -9.22 27.73
N ALA A 290 -17.02 -8.03 28.32
CA ALA A 290 -18.08 -7.34 29.06
C ALA A 290 -19.11 -6.65 28.15
N LEU A 291 -18.80 -6.48 26.86
CA LEU A 291 -19.65 -5.83 25.88
C LEU A 291 -20.21 -6.83 24.86
N SER A 292 -21.37 -6.53 24.28
CA SER A 292 -21.90 -7.35 23.20
C SER A 292 -20.96 -7.34 22.00
N LEU A 293 -20.64 -8.52 21.47
CA LEU A 293 -19.85 -8.64 20.24
C LEU A 293 -20.53 -7.88 19.08
N HIS A 294 -21.87 -7.87 19.02
CA HIS A 294 -22.60 -7.14 17.98
C HIS A 294 -22.30 -5.63 18.01
N GLU A 295 -22.25 -5.02 19.20
CA GLU A 295 -21.98 -3.60 19.37
C GLU A 295 -20.53 -3.26 18.97
N GLN A 296 -19.58 -4.12 19.35
CA GLN A 296 -18.17 -3.97 19.00
C GLN A 296 -17.92 -4.11 17.49
N LEU A 297 -18.80 -4.80 16.76
CA LEU A 297 -18.75 -4.98 15.31
C LEU A 297 -19.44 -3.85 14.53
N ALA A 298 -20.14 -2.91 15.19
CA ALA A 298 -20.85 -1.82 14.52
C ALA A 298 -19.90 -0.78 13.89
N GLY A 299 -18.72 -0.57 14.49
CA GLY A 299 -17.70 0.38 14.04
C GLY A 299 -16.44 -0.28 13.50
N ASP A 300 -15.32 0.44 13.62
CA ASP A 300 -13.99 -0.07 13.25
C ASP A 300 -13.19 -0.58 14.47
N PHE A 301 -13.82 -0.70 15.65
CA PHE A 301 -13.20 -1.03 16.93
C PHE A 301 -12.32 -2.28 16.93
N LEU A 302 -12.81 -3.36 16.32
CA LEU A 302 -12.11 -4.64 16.24
C LEU A 302 -11.31 -4.81 14.94
N HIS A 303 -11.21 -3.80 14.08
CA HIS A 303 -10.48 -3.90 12.82
C HIS A 303 -8.99 -3.58 13.00
N ALA A 304 -8.13 -4.24 12.23
CA ALA A 304 -6.70 -3.97 12.09
C ALA A 304 -6.43 -2.48 11.83
N ARG A 305 -5.36 -1.92 12.43
CA ARG A 305 -4.97 -0.54 12.13
C ARG A 305 -4.59 -0.41 10.66
N THR A 306 -4.87 0.73 10.05
CA THR A 306 -4.48 0.99 8.66
C THR A 306 -2.97 0.89 8.46
N ASN A 307 -2.17 1.27 9.47
CA ASN A 307 -0.72 1.20 9.42
C ASN A 307 -0.18 -0.25 9.47
N GLU A 308 -0.97 -1.20 9.95
CA GLU A 308 -0.55 -2.61 10.06
C GLU A 308 -0.26 -3.22 8.67
N VAL A 309 -0.98 -2.75 7.64
CA VAL A 309 -0.70 -3.12 6.24
C VAL A 309 0.70 -2.67 5.81
N TYR A 310 1.14 -1.47 6.23
CA TYR A 310 2.49 -0.99 5.94
C TYR A 310 3.54 -1.72 6.77
N GLU A 311 3.30 -1.88 8.07
CA GLU A 311 4.18 -2.65 8.98
C GLU A 311 4.40 -4.08 8.46
N SER A 312 3.34 -4.73 7.97
CA SER A 312 3.41 -6.05 7.35
C SER A 312 4.34 -6.09 6.13
N LEU A 313 4.28 -5.09 5.25
CA LEU A 313 5.20 -4.99 4.11
C LEU A 313 6.66 -4.81 4.55
N GLN A 314 6.91 -3.97 5.56
CA GLN A 314 8.26 -3.77 6.08
C GLN A 314 8.83 -5.05 6.73
N LEU A 315 8.00 -5.77 7.48
CA LEU A 315 8.36 -7.07 8.05
C LEU A 315 8.63 -8.10 6.95
N PHE A 316 7.81 -8.11 5.90
CA PHE A 316 8.00 -8.98 4.76
C PHE A 316 9.36 -8.72 4.09
N THR A 317 9.68 -7.46 3.75
CA THR A 317 10.96 -7.11 3.09
C THR A 317 12.17 -7.32 3.99
N ALA A 318 12.04 -7.14 5.30
CA ALA A 318 13.12 -7.37 6.25
C ALA A 318 13.46 -8.87 6.41
N LYS A 319 12.46 -9.74 6.27
CA LYS A 319 12.64 -11.21 6.38
C LYS A 319 12.93 -11.87 5.03
N ASN A 320 12.39 -11.30 3.95
CA ASN A 320 12.47 -11.83 2.60
C ASN A 320 13.11 -10.75 1.73
N THR A 321 14.41 -10.84 1.56
CA THR A 321 15.15 -9.91 0.72
C THR A 321 14.65 -10.00 -0.72
N VAL A 322 13.91 -8.99 -1.15
CA VAL A 322 13.54 -8.76 -2.55
C VAL A 322 14.46 -7.67 -3.06
N ILE A 323 15.25 -7.95 -4.10
CA ILE A 323 16.16 -6.97 -4.69
C ILE A 323 15.49 -6.30 -5.88
N SER A 324 15.62 -4.98 -5.97
CA SER A 324 15.19 -4.21 -7.15
C SER A 324 16.23 -4.34 -8.25
N GLU A 325 15.83 -4.72 -9.47
CA GLU A 325 16.72 -4.74 -10.63
C GLU A 325 17.22 -3.35 -11.01
N ARG A 326 16.50 -2.29 -10.60
CA ARG A 326 16.85 -0.89 -10.93
C ARG A 326 17.93 -0.32 -10.04
N THR A 327 18.00 -0.77 -8.79
CA THR A 327 18.95 -0.21 -7.80
C THR A 327 20.00 -1.22 -7.33
N GLY A 328 19.76 -2.52 -7.50
CA GLY A 328 20.58 -3.58 -6.91
C GLY A 328 20.43 -3.69 -5.38
N GLU A 329 19.57 -2.87 -4.78
CA GLU A 329 19.34 -2.80 -3.33
C GLU A 329 18.00 -3.43 -2.94
N ALA A 330 17.78 -3.59 -1.63
CA ALA A 330 16.51 -4.08 -1.10
C ALA A 330 15.33 -3.21 -1.56
N LEU A 331 14.30 -3.86 -2.09
CA LEU A 331 13.11 -3.22 -2.65
C LEU A 331 12.33 -2.47 -1.56
N HIS A 332 12.22 -1.16 -1.72
CA HIS A 332 11.45 -0.33 -0.80
C HIS A 332 9.94 -0.45 -1.05
N LEU A 333 9.21 -1.16 -0.18
CA LEU A 333 7.76 -1.33 -0.35
C LEU A 333 6.94 -0.28 0.41
N HIS A 334 5.91 0.23 -0.25
CA HIS A 334 4.86 1.04 0.39
C HIS A 334 3.52 0.75 -0.31
N PRO A 335 2.36 0.69 0.41
CA PRO A 335 1.06 0.43 -0.20
C PRO A 335 0.69 1.32 -1.40
N TYR A 336 1.16 2.58 -1.45
CA TYR A 336 0.91 3.49 -2.57
C TYR A 336 1.65 3.06 -3.84
N ARG A 337 2.78 2.35 -3.75
CA ARG A 337 3.51 1.87 -4.92
C ARG A 337 2.66 0.90 -5.73
N PHE A 338 2.00 -0.07 -5.11
CA PHE A 338 1.06 -0.99 -5.78
C PHE A 338 -0.08 -0.26 -6.49
N ARG A 339 -0.62 0.76 -5.84
CA ARG A 339 -1.64 1.62 -6.43
C ARG A 339 -1.09 2.39 -7.64
N TYR A 340 0.13 2.89 -7.54
CA TYR A 340 0.80 3.56 -8.65
C TYR A 340 1.09 2.60 -9.80
N THR A 341 1.54 1.37 -9.50
CA THR A 341 1.74 0.29 -10.47
C THR A 341 0.46 0.02 -11.25
N LEU A 342 -0.66 -0.21 -10.57
CA LEU A 342 -1.95 -0.45 -11.23
C LEU A 342 -2.36 0.72 -12.14
N GLY A 343 -2.27 1.96 -11.65
CA GLY A 343 -2.61 3.14 -12.45
C GLY A 343 -1.70 3.32 -13.67
N THR A 344 -0.40 3.08 -13.50
CA THR A 344 0.61 3.19 -14.56
C THR A 344 0.43 2.09 -15.61
N ASN A 345 0.14 0.85 -15.18
CA ASN A 345 -0.09 -0.29 -16.06
C ASN A 345 -1.35 -0.10 -16.90
N LEU A 346 -2.44 0.43 -16.33
CA LEU A 346 -3.64 0.76 -17.10
C LEU A 346 -3.38 1.89 -18.10
N ALA A 347 -2.60 2.91 -17.74
CA ALA A 347 -2.22 3.97 -18.67
C ALA A 347 -1.38 3.42 -19.84
N ARG A 348 -0.42 2.54 -19.57
CA ARG A 348 0.39 1.85 -20.59
C ARG A 348 -0.45 1.00 -21.54
N GLU A 349 -1.51 0.35 -21.04
CA GLU A 349 -2.51 -0.38 -21.85
C GLU A 349 -3.46 0.56 -22.63
N GLY A 350 -3.16 1.86 -22.71
CA GLY A 350 -3.94 2.85 -23.44
C GLY A 350 -5.28 3.19 -22.77
N LYS A 351 -5.51 2.82 -21.50
CA LYS A 351 -6.76 3.17 -20.81
C LYS A 351 -6.77 4.66 -20.48
N GLY A 352 -7.84 5.35 -20.88
CA GLY A 352 -8.02 6.77 -20.59
C GLY A 352 -8.20 7.08 -19.10
N GLU A 353 -8.08 8.36 -18.74
CA GLU A 353 -8.15 8.84 -17.35
C GLU A 353 -9.38 8.37 -16.57
N TYR A 354 -10.55 8.26 -17.22
CA TYR A 354 -11.79 7.81 -16.60
C TYR A 354 -11.74 6.35 -16.16
N LEU A 355 -11.23 5.45 -17.01
CA LEU A 355 -11.08 4.02 -16.67
C LEU A 355 -10.05 3.82 -15.56
N ILE A 356 -8.96 4.60 -15.59
CA ILE A 356 -7.96 4.60 -14.51
C ILE A 356 -8.59 5.09 -13.19
N ALA A 357 -9.38 6.18 -13.25
CA ALA A 357 -10.10 6.70 -12.08
C ALA A 357 -11.04 5.64 -11.51
N GLU A 358 -11.76 4.93 -12.38
CA GLU A 358 -12.67 3.86 -11.99
C GLU A 358 -11.93 2.69 -11.33
N ALA A 359 -10.90 2.15 -11.98
CA ALA A 359 -10.10 1.04 -11.47
C ALA A 359 -9.50 1.38 -10.09
N LEU A 360 -8.94 2.58 -9.96
CA LEU A 360 -8.33 3.05 -8.71
C LEU A 360 -9.36 3.45 -7.64
N ASP A 361 -10.66 3.51 -7.92
CA ASP A 361 -11.67 4.03 -6.99
C ASP A 361 -11.42 5.49 -6.61
N HIS A 362 -11.28 6.34 -7.64
CA HIS A 362 -11.38 7.78 -7.55
C HIS A 362 -12.83 8.24 -7.76
N SER A 363 -13.16 9.40 -7.21
CA SER A 363 -14.44 10.09 -7.47
C SER A 363 -14.36 11.04 -8.67
N ASP A 364 -13.15 11.42 -9.06
CA ASP A 364 -12.85 12.35 -10.15
C ASP A 364 -11.51 12.00 -10.83
N THR A 365 -11.19 12.71 -11.90
CA THR A 365 -9.95 12.55 -12.68
C THR A 365 -8.84 13.52 -12.27
N GLN A 366 -9.03 14.33 -11.21
CA GLN A 366 -8.06 15.39 -10.87
C GLN A 366 -6.65 14.86 -10.59
N ASN A 367 -6.55 13.61 -10.16
CA ASN A 367 -5.28 12.97 -9.83
C ASN A 367 -4.91 11.83 -10.81
N THR A 368 -5.68 11.57 -11.87
CA THR A 368 -5.38 10.49 -12.83
C THR A 368 -4.44 10.92 -13.95
N GLY A 369 -4.40 12.20 -14.29
CA GLY A 369 -3.49 12.70 -15.31
C GLY A 369 -2.01 12.45 -14.99
N VAL A 370 -1.65 12.15 -13.74
CA VAL A 370 -0.26 11.79 -13.38
C VAL A 370 0.21 10.48 -14.01
N TYR A 371 -0.70 9.57 -14.36
CA TYR A 371 -0.38 8.28 -14.97
C TYR A 371 -0.28 8.36 -16.50
N VAL A 372 -1.05 9.24 -17.12
CA VAL A 372 -1.15 9.35 -18.59
C VAL A 372 -0.09 10.32 -19.16
N LYS A 373 0.33 11.33 -18.39
CA LYS A 373 1.21 12.41 -18.88
C LYS A 373 2.66 12.01 -19.16
N ASN A 374 3.10 10.84 -18.71
CA ASN A 374 4.44 10.29 -18.94
C ASN A 374 4.31 8.77 -19.09
N ILE A 375 3.72 8.28 -20.18
CA ILE A 375 3.99 6.91 -20.62
C ILE A 375 5.36 7.01 -21.29
N PRO A 376 6.45 6.48 -20.69
CA PRO A 376 7.71 6.48 -21.38
C PRO A 376 7.54 5.56 -22.60
N ASP A 377 7.64 6.13 -23.81
CA ASP A 377 7.98 5.36 -25.02
C ASP A 377 9.34 4.65 -24.88
N ILE A 378 10.09 4.99 -23.83
CA ILE A 378 11.37 4.40 -23.45
C ILE A 378 11.09 3.28 -22.43
N VAL A 379 10.57 2.16 -22.91
CA VAL A 379 10.86 0.88 -22.27
C VAL A 379 12.09 0.36 -22.99
N GLU A 380 13.25 0.47 -22.34
CA GLU A 380 14.51 -0.02 -22.90
C GLU A 380 14.37 -1.50 -23.24
N ARG A 381 14.77 -1.85 -24.47
CA ARG A 381 14.86 -3.24 -24.91
C ARG A 381 15.92 -3.93 -24.06
N ILE A 382 15.54 -4.96 -23.30
CA ILE A 382 16.52 -5.85 -22.66
C ILE A 382 17.09 -6.74 -23.76
N ASP A 383 18.18 -6.30 -24.38
CA ASP A 383 18.98 -7.14 -25.26
C ASP A 383 19.90 -8.07 -24.44
N LYS A 384 20.62 -8.98 -25.12
CA LYS A 384 21.50 -9.95 -24.44
C LYS A 384 22.58 -9.28 -23.61
N ALA A 385 23.15 -8.17 -24.08
CA ALA A 385 24.23 -7.48 -23.39
C ALA A 385 23.72 -6.80 -22.12
N VAL A 386 22.58 -6.12 -22.23
CA VAL A 386 21.88 -5.50 -21.09
C VAL A 386 21.46 -6.57 -20.08
N ALA A 387 20.88 -7.69 -20.56
CA ALA A 387 20.47 -8.80 -19.70
C ALA A 387 21.64 -9.37 -18.89
N LEU A 388 22.78 -9.61 -19.52
CA LEU A 388 23.98 -10.13 -18.86
C LEU A 388 24.57 -9.15 -17.84
N GLN A 389 24.48 -7.84 -18.10
CA GLN A 389 24.91 -6.81 -17.15
C GLN A 389 23.97 -6.69 -15.93
N LEU A 390 22.67 -6.78 -16.14
CA LEU A 390 21.65 -6.68 -15.09
C LEU A 390 21.49 -7.98 -14.27
N ALA A 391 21.85 -9.12 -14.84
CA ALA A 391 21.62 -10.43 -14.23
C ALA A 391 22.14 -10.60 -12.80
N PRO A 392 23.38 -10.16 -12.47
CA PRO A 392 23.88 -10.27 -11.09
C PRO A 392 23.09 -9.41 -10.10
N LEU A 393 22.52 -8.29 -10.55
CA LEU A 393 21.76 -7.36 -9.72
C LEU A 393 20.33 -7.87 -9.47
N ALA A 394 19.71 -8.47 -10.47
CA ALA A 394 18.32 -8.91 -10.40
C ALA A 394 18.11 -10.12 -9.48
N GLN A 395 19.16 -10.92 -9.21
CA GLN A 395 19.09 -12.17 -8.43
C GLN A 395 17.90 -13.07 -8.84
N ALA A 396 17.58 -13.09 -10.15
CA ALA A 396 16.36 -13.74 -10.64
C ALA A 396 16.44 -15.28 -10.60
N PHE A 397 17.66 -15.84 -10.70
CA PHE A 397 17.94 -17.26 -10.53
C PHE A 397 18.08 -17.62 -9.05
N GLN A 398 17.29 -18.59 -8.60
CA GLN A 398 17.21 -19.02 -7.19
C GLN A 398 17.80 -20.42 -6.95
N GLY A 399 18.24 -21.10 -8.01
CA GLY A 399 18.81 -22.43 -7.95
C GLY A 399 20.31 -22.44 -7.65
N ILE A 400 20.93 -23.60 -7.88
CA ILE A 400 22.38 -23.79 -7.70
C ILE A 400 22.97 -24.45 -8.95
N VAL A 401 23.93 -23.79 -9.60
CA VAL A 401 24.67 -24.37 -10.73
C VAL A 401 25.54 -25.51 -10.22
N VAL A 402 25.44 -26.67 -10.86
CA VAL A 402 26.19 -27.89 -10.52
C VAL A 402 27.13 -28.28 -11.67
N ALA A 403 28.24 -28.92 -11.33
CA ALA A 403 29.29 -29.25 -12.31
C ALA A 403 28.82 -30.26 -13.37
N SER A 404 27.95 -31.21 -12.99
CA SER A 404 27.39 -32.23 -13.87
C SER A 404 26.15 -32.87 -13.24
N GLU A 405 25.43 -33.68 -14.02
CA GLU A 405 24.33 -34.51 -13.53
C GLU A 405 24.71 -35.33 -12.29
N ALA A 406 25.88 -35.94 -12.26
CA ALA A 406 26.33 -36.77 -11.14
C ALA A 406 26.45 -36.00 -9.81
N SER A 407 26.67 -34.68 -9.89
CA SER A 407 26.73 -33.79 -8.72
C SER A 407 25.38 -33.20 -8.30
N ALA A 408 24.32 -33.43 -9.09
CA ALA A 408 22.99 -32.91 -8.79
C ALA A 408 22.28 -33.76 -7.72
N LYS A 409 21.52 -33.10 -6.84
CA LYS A 409 20.51 -33.76 -6.02
C LYS A 409 19.48 -34.43 -6.95
N ARG A 410 19.20 -35.70 -6.72
CA ARG A 410 18.44 -36.59 -7.62
C ARG A 410 19.10 -36.86 -8.99
N GLY A 411 20.39 -36.58 -9.19
CA GLY A 411 21.07 -36.82 -10.47
C GLY A 411 21.12 -38.27 -10.96
N LYS A 412 20.87 -39.26 -10.08
CA LYS A 412 20.73 -40.68 -10.46
C LYS A 412 19.33 -41.05 -10.96
N ASP A 413 18.37 -40.15 -10.80
CA ASP A 413 16.98 -40.33 -11.16
C ASP A 413 16.73 -39.66 -12.53
N PRO A 414 16.47 -40.43 -13.60
CA PRO A 414 16.24 -39.89 -14.92
C PRO A 414 15.05 -38.92 -14.99
N ASP A 415 14.06 -39.09 -14.12
CA ASP A 415 12.87 -38.23 -14.07
C ASP A 415 13.16 -36.86 -13.43
N SER A 416 14.35 -36.68 -12.87
CA SER A 416 14.81 -35.37 -12.42
C SER A 416 15.31 -34.49 -13.56
N ARG A 417 15.63 -35.05 -14.75
CA ARG A 417 16.23 -34.31 -15.86
C ARG A 417 15.28 -33.26 -16.41
N VAL A 418 15.81 -32.04 -16.55
CA VAL A 418 15.13 -30.92 -17.19
C VAL A 418 15.69 -30.77 -18.59
N TYR A 419 14.81 -30.91 -19.58
CA TYR A 419 15.16 -30.89 -21.00
C TYR A 419 14.79 -29.56 -21.65
N SER A 420 15.61 -29.13 -22.62
CA SER A 420 15.29 -28.07 -23.58
C SER A 420 15.38 -28.64 -25.00
N PRO A 421 14.78 -28.01 -26.03
CA PRO A 421 14.92 -28.45 -27.43
C PRO A 421 16.37 -28.59 -27.92
N ARG A 422 17.34 -27.96 -27.24
CA ARG A 422 18.77 -27.97 -27.57
C ARG A 422 19.58 -28.96 -26.75
N GLY A 423 18.96 -29.69 -25.82
CA GLY A 423 19.62 -30.65 -24.94
C GLY A 423 19.19 -30.53 -23.46
N ASN A 424 19.75 -31.41 -22.63
CA ASN A 424 19.52 -31.39 -21.18
C ASN A 424 20.16 -30.14 -20.56
N VAL A 425 19.41 -29.42 -19.75
CA VAL A 425 19.86 -28.17 -19.13
C VAL A 425 20.12 -28.31 -17.63
N GLY A 426 19.58 -29.33 -16.97
CA GLY A 426 19.76 -29.46 -15.52
C GLY A 426 18.96 -30.59 -14.89
N SER A 427 18.88 -30.58 -13.57
CA SER A 427 18.08 -31.51 -12.76
C SER A 427 17.14 -30.77 -11.79
N CYS A 428 15.97 -31.34 -11.53
CA CYS A 428 15.05 -30.91 -10.48
C CYS A 428 15.39 -31.59 -9.14
N GLY A 429 15.70 -30.80 -8.11
CA GLY A 429 16.03 -31.29 -6.78
C GLY A 429 14.83 -31.58 -5.86
N SER A 430 13.60 -31.33 -6.32
CA SER A 430 12.36 -31.63 -5.57
C SER A 430 12.01 -33.11 -5.69
N TYR A 431 11.44 -33.71 -4.64
CA TYR A 431 10.89 -35.08 -4.66
C TYR A 431 9.37 -35.11 -4.93
N GLY A 432 8.73 -33.93 -5.04
CA GLY A 432 7.31 -33.81 -5.37
C GLY A 432 7.05 -33.75 -6.87
N PHE A 433 5.80 -33.99 -7.26
CA PHE A 433 5.35 -33.80 -8.64
C PHE A 433 5.23 -32.30 -8.98
N CYS A 434 5.75 -31.90 -10.14
CA CYS A 434 5.72 -30.52 -10.62
C CYS A 434 5.11 -30.50 -12.03
N GLY A 435 4.03 -29.73 -12.22
CA GLY A 435 3.37 -29.53 -13.52
C GLY A 435 3.82 -28.27 -14.26
N ALA A 436 4.88 -27.60 -13.78
CA ALA A 436 5.35 -26.36 -14.39
C ALA A 436 6.05 -26.60 -15.74
N LEU A 437 6.01 -25.62 -16.63
CA LEU A 437 6.55 -25.73 -17.98
C LEU A 437 8.09 -25.75 -17.96
N ALA A 438 8.69 -26.94 -17.97
CA ALA A 438 10.13 -27.13 -18.11
C ALA A 438 10.60 -26.81 -19.55
N PRO A 439 11.78 -26.21 -19.76
CA PRO A 439 12.71 -25.71 -18.74
C PRO A 439 12.41 -24.28 -18.29
N ILE A 440 11.45 -23.60 -18.92
CA ILE A 440 11.13 -22.17 -18.75
C ILE A 440 10.90 -21.82 -17.28
N ALA A 441 9.98 -22.50 -16.61
CA ALA A 441 9.68 -22.26 -15.20
C ALA A 441 10.79 -22.71 -14.23
N CYS A 442 11.74 -23.53 -14.70
CA CYS A 442 12.79 -24.09 -13.83
C CYS A 442 13.85 -23.04 -13.47
N TYR A 443 14.21 -22.14 -14.39
CA TYR A 443 15.26 -21.14 -14.13
C TYR A 443 14.91 -20.14 -13.02
N THR A 444 13.64 -19.99 -12.65
CA THR A 444 13.21 -19.15 -11.53
C THR A 444 12.88 -19.95 -10.27
N CYS A 445 13.00 -21.28 -10.31
CA CYS A 445 12.68 -22.19 -9.22
C CYS A 445 13.91 -22.44 -8.33
N SER A 446 13.73 -22.42 -7.01
CA SER A 446 14.79 -22.70 -6.03
C SER A 446 15.28 -24.15 -6.04
N HIS A 447 14.49 -25.08 -6.59
CA HIS A 447 14.86 -26.49 -6.71
C HIS A 447 15.65 -26.84 -7.97
N PHE A 448 15.82 -25.90 -8.90
CA PHE A 448 16.49 -26.19 -10.16
C PHE A 448 18.01 -26.19 -10.00
N GLN A 449 18.66 -27.20 -10.60
CA GLN A 449 20.11 -27.37 -10.59
C GLN A 449 20.63 -27.40 -12.04
N PRO A 450 20.93 -26.23 -12.64
CA PRO A 450 21.50 -26.15 -13.99
C PRO A 450 22.86 -26.85 -14.07
N TRP A 451 23.12 -27.58 -15.15
CA TRP A 451 24.41 -28.25 -15.35
C TRP A 451 25.41 -27.32 -16.05
N LEU A 452 26.68 -27.33 -15.63
CA LEU A 452 27.73 -26.47 -16.17
C LEU A 452 27.90 -26.56 -17.69
N ASP A 453 27.66 -27.73 -18.28
CA ASP A 453 27.74 -28.04 -19.70
C ASP A 453 26.39 -27.92 -20.44
N GLY A 454 25.32 -27.55 -19.74
CA GLY A 454 24.00 -27.35 -20.32
C GLY A 454 23.96 -26.22 -21.36
N PRO A 455 23.08 -26.30 -22.39
CA PRO A 455 22.98 -25.33 -23.47
C PRO A 455 22.23 -24.04 -23.06
N HIS A 456 22.61 -23.44 -21.92
CA HIS A 456 21.94 -22.28 -21.33
C HIS A 456 21.97 -21.04 -22.23
N GLU A 457 23.05 -20.81 -22.96
CA GLU A 457 23.14 -19.70 -23.93
C GLU A 457 22.11 -19.85 -25.05
N ALA A 458 21.87 -21.08 -25.53
CA ALA A 458 20.87 -21.32 -26.55
C ALA A 458 19.44 -21.11 -26.03
N VAL A 459 19.19 -21.39 -24.74
CA VAL A 459 17.92 -21.04 -24.09
C VAL A 459 17.75 -19.52 -23.99
N LEU A 460 18.82 -18.80 -23.58
CA LEU A 460 18.81 -17.34 -23.49
C LEU A 460 18.54 -16.68 -24.84
N ASP A 461 19.24 -17.12 -25.89
CA ASP A 461 19.07 -16.61 -27.25
C ASP A 461 17.66 -16.87 -27.77
N GLY A 462 17.09 -18.03 -27.45
CA GLY A 462 15.70 -18.35 -27.76
C GLY A 462 14.72 -17.39 -27.09
N LEU A 463 14.88 -17.13 -25.79
CA LEU A 463 14.00 -16.22 -25.05
C LEU A 463 14.05 -14.78 -25.56
N ILE A 464 15.25 -14.29 -25.90
CA ILE A 464 15.43 -12.94 -26.46
C ILE A 464 14.79 -12.85 -27.85
N SER A 465 14.98 -13.87 -28.70
CA SER A 465 14.36 -13.92 -30.02
C SER A 465 12.83 -14.01 -29.93
N ASP A 466 12.29 -14.78 -28.99
CA ASP A 466 10.85 -14.88 -28.76
C ASP A 466 10.27 -13.57 -28.26
N ARG A 467 10.94 -12.89 -27.32
CA ARG A 467 10.57 -11.55 -26.86
C ARG A 467 10.48 -10.56 -28.03
N ASP A 468 11.53 -10.50 -28.85
CA ASP A 468 11.58 -9.59 -30.00
C ASP A 468 10.48 -9.91 -31.03
N ARG A 469 10.27 -11.20 -31.31
CA ARG A 469 9.21 -11.67 -32.20
C ARG A 469 7.82 -11.27 -31.69
N VAL A 470 7.51 -11.53 -30.42
CA VAL A 470 6.23 -11.15 -29.80
C VAL A 470 6.01 -9.64 -29.89
N TYR A 471 7.06 -8.84 -29.67
CA TYR A 471 6.94 -7.39 -29.81
C TYR A 471 6.64 -6.96 -31.25
N VAL A 472 7.34 -7.52 -32.24
CA VAL A 472 7.10 -7.23 -33.66
C VAL A 472 5.69 -7.63 -34.09
N GLU A 473 5.20 -8.77 -33.63
CA GLU A 473 3.87 -9.31 -34.00
C GLU A 473 2.71 -8.55 -33.32
N THR A 474 2.87 -8.15 -32.07
CA THR A 474 1.78 -7.56 -31.26
C THR A 474 1.83 -6.04 -31.14
N GLY A 475 3.01 -5.44 -31.29
CA GLY A 475 3.28 -4.06 -30.92
C GLY A 475 3.19 -3.79 -29.41
N ASP A 476 2.94 -4.81 -28.58
CA ASP A 476 2.71 -4.70 -27.15
C ASP A 476 3.94 -5.16 -26.37
N LEU A 477 4.70 -4.19 -25.85
CA LEU A 477 5.89 -4.48 -25.03
C LEU A 477 5.55 -5.21 -23.74
N LYS A 478 4.36 -5.05 -23.16
CA LYS A 478 4.00 -5.72 -21.92
C LYS A 478 3.86 -7.22 -22.14
N ILE A 479 3.26 -7.60 -23.27
CA ILE A 479 3.17 -9.00 -23.68
C ILE A 479 4.56 -9.55 -24.03
N ALA A 480 5.41 -8.77 -24.70
CA ALA A 480 6.79 -9.16 -24.98
C ALA A 480 7.64 -9.34 -23.71
N ALA A 481 7.45 -8.48 -22.70
CA ALA A 481 8.24 -8.43 -21.47
C ALA A 481 7.84 -9.47 -20.41
N VAL A 482 6.82 -10.30 -20.66
CA VAL A 482 6.36 -11.35 -19.72
C VAL A 482 7.50 -12.26 -19.24
N ASN A 483 8.51 -12.48 -20.09
CA ASN A 483 9.64 -13.34 -19.78
C ASN A 483 10.92 -12.55 -19.40
N ASP A 484 10.87 -11.25 -19.15
CA ASP A 484 12.07 -10.44 -18.88
C ASP A 484 12.78 -10.88 -17.59
N ARG A 485 12.03 -11.21 -16.53
CA ARG A 485 12.61 -11.80 -15.32
C ARG A 485 13.26 -13.16 -15.58
N LEU A 486 12.66 -13.98 -16.46
CA LEU A 486 13.24 -15.25 -16.87
C LEU A 486 14.53 -15.05 -17.68
N ILE A 487 14.55 -14.10 -18.60
CA ILE A 487 15.75 -13.71 -19.37
C ILE A 487 16.89 -13.35 -18.40
N LEU A 488 16.60 -12.56 -17.36
CA LEU A 488 17.58 -12.23 -16.32
C LEU A 488 18.05 -13.46 -15.53
N ALA A 489 17.14 -14.40 -15.22
CA ALA A 489 17.48 -15.64 -14.51
C ALA A 489 18.40 -16.55 -15.35
N VAL A 490 18.08 -16.76 -16.64
CA VAL A 490 18.94 -17.54 -17.54
C VAL A 490 20.28 -16.85 -17.77
N SER A 491 20.28 -15.51 -17.88
CA SER A 491 21.50 -14.71 -17.98
C SER A 491 22.41 -14.89 -16.76
N ASP A 492 21.85 -14.93 -15.54
CA ASP A 492 22.60 -15.20 -14.32
C ASP A 492 23.21 -16.62 -14.34
N VAL A 493 22.45 -17.62 -14.77
CA VAL A 493 22.99 -18.99 -14.95
C VAL A 493 24.15 -19.00 -15.94
N VAL A 494 24.03 -18.34 -17.09
CA VAL A 494 25.11 -18.24 -18.09
C VAL A 494 26.35 -17.60 -17.48
N THR A 495 26.20 -16.48 -16.77
CA THR A 495 27.30 -15.79 -16.10
C THR A 495 27.99 -16.68 -15.06
N ARG A 496 27.22 -17.33 -14.18
CA ARG A 496 27.77 -18.26 -13.16
C ARG A 496 28.46 -19.47 -13.78
N CYS A 497 27.92 -20.03 -14.87
CA CYS A 497 28.58 -21.10 -15.61
C CYS A 497 29.92 -20.65 -16.21
N ASN A 498 29.97 -19.45 -16.78
CA ASN A 498 31.21 -18.90 -17.33
C ASN A 498 32.27 -18.63 -16.25
N GLU A 499 31.86 -18.07 -15.10
CA GLU A 499 32.74 -17.91 -13.94
C GLU A 499 33.27 -19.25 -13.41
N MET A 500 32.40 -20.26 -13.30
CA MET A 500 32.80 -21.60 -12.84
C MET A 500 33.77 -22.26 -13.82
N ARG A 501 33.55 -22.13 -15.14
CA ARG A 501 34.49 -22.61 -16.17
C ARG A 501 35.87 -21.95 -16.08
N ILE A 502 35.92 -20.64 -15.82
CA ILE A 502 37.19 -19.92 -15.64
C ILE A 502 37.94 -20.45 -14.41
N LYS A 503 37.24 -20.67 -13.29
CA LYS A 503 37.82 -21.24 -12.07
C LYS A 503 38.38 -22.65 -12.31
N VAL A 504 37.64 -23.51 -13.03
CA VAL A 504 38.09 -24.88 -13.36
C VAL A 504 39.29 -24.89 -14.32
N LYS A 505 39.45 -23.89 -15.19
CA LYS A 505 40.62 -23.79 -16.09
C LYS A 505 41.88 -23.22 -15.42
N ASN A 506 41.72 -22.52 -14.29
CA ASN A 506 42.81 -21.89 -13.54
C ASN A 506 43.31 -22.75 -12.36
N VAL A 507 42.76 -23.96 -12.21
CA VAL A 507 43.18 -25.03 -11.28
C VAL A 507 43.76 -26.15 -12.12
#